data_AF-A0A9W3D277-F1
#
_entry.id   AF-A0A9W3D277-F1
#
_cell.length_a   1.000
_cell.length_b   1.000
_cell.length_c   1.000
_cell.angle_alpha   90.00
_cell.angle_beta   90.00
_cell.angle_gamma   90.00
#
_symmetry.space_group_name_H-M   'P 1'
#
loop_
_entity.id
_entity.type
_entity.pdbx_description
1 polymer ?
#
loop_
_entity_poly.entity_id
_entity_poly.type
_entity_poly.pdbx_seq_one_letter_code
_entity_poly.pdbx_strand_id
1 'polypeptide(L)'
;MSSFIKQSLFSLLDKTKGRNKLSCFNNQEKKKKLYLVLDLDHTLVHYIPVSKLSDKEKYLIEEADSRVDLWKFGKRNPEHLIKLRPFLHEFLKEANKLFTMYVYTMGSYGYAQYVLSFIDPDKRYFGHRVITREKSPPHKKTLDLISADQRRVVIVDDHSSVWPQHKPNLLKIANYTYFRYEMMNY
;
A
#
# COMPACT_ATOMS: atom_id res chain seq x y z
N MET A 1 9.49 8.00 18.82
CA MET A 1 9.35 7.02 17.71
C MET A 1 7.88 6.78 17.43
N SER A 2 7.39 7.19 16.26
CA SER A 2 5.97 7.21 15.87
C SER A 2 5.24 5.87 16.04
N SER A 3 3.98 5.92 16.51
CA SER A 3 3.15 4.75 16.81
C SER A 3 2.84 3.89 15.59
N PHE A 4 2.86 4.44 14.37
CA PHE A 4 2.53 3.70 13.14
C PHE A 4 3.56 2.61 12.79
N ILE A 5 4.85 2.92 12.85
CA ILE A 5 5.91 1.94 12.55
C ILE A 5 5.92 0.84 13.61
N LYS A 6 5.83 1.21 14.90
CA LYS A 6 5.77 0.21 15.95
C LYS A 6 4.51 -0.63 15.81
N GLN A 7 3.33 -0.05 15.72
CA GLN A 7 2.09 -0.83 15.73
C GLN A 7 1.94 -1.71 14.49
N SER A 8 2.30 -1.21 13.29
CA SER A 8 2.21 -1.99 12.05
C SER A 8 3.31 -3.05 11.96
N LEU A 9 4.58 -2.71 12.26
CA LEU A 9 5.69 -3.66 12.21
C LEU A 9 5.62 -4.69 13.36
N PHE A 10 5.23 -4.30 14.59
CA PHE A 10 4.99 -5.25 15.67
C PHE A 10 3.79 -6.15 15.37
N SER A 11 2.68 -5.62 14.85
CA SER A 11 1.54 -6.45 14.46
C SER A 11 1.89 -7.43 13.34
N LEU A 12 2.68 -6.97 12.36
CA LEU A 12 3.26 -7.83 11.33
C LEU A 12 4.12 -8.91 11.98
N LEU A 13 5.08 -8.54 12.82
CA LEU A 13 5.97 -9.48 13.52
C LEU A 13 5.21 -10.50 14.37
N ASP A 14 4.17 -10.10 15.11
CA ASP A 14 3.36 -11.02 15.91
C ASP A 14 2.51 -11.97 15.04
N LYS A 15 1.92 -11.48 13.94
CA LYS A 15 1.30 -12.35 12.93
C LYS A 15 2.30 -13.33 12.31
N THR A 16 3.55 -12.93 12.12
CA THR A 16 4.60 -13.80 11.55
C THR A 16 5.12 -14.83 12.54
N LYS A 17 5.18 -14.53 13.84
CA LYS A 17 5.63 -15.46 14.89
C LYS A 17 4.77 -16.73 14.95
N GLY A 18 3.44 -16.59 14.81
CA GLY A 18 2.51 -17.74 14.79
C GLY A 18 2.69 -18.65 13.56
N ARG A 19 3.13 -18.09 12.43
CA ARG A 19 3.31 -18.82 11.16
C ARG A 19 4.67 -19.47 11.02
N ASN A 20 5.70 -18.91 11.67
CA ASN A 20 7.04 -19.50 11.71
C ASN A 20 7.12 -20.76 12.59
N LYS A 21 6.09 -21.07 13.40
CA LYS A 21 6.06 -22.27 14.25
C LYS A 21 5.88 -23.58 13.47
N LEU A 22 5.56 -23.52 12.17
CA LEU A 22 5.45 -24.70 11.30
C LEU A 22 6.78 -25.14 10.64
N SER A 23 7.91 -24.46 10.88
CA SER A 23 9.20 -24.91 10.36
C SER A 23 9.94 -25.79 11.38
N CYS A 24 9.39 -26.96 11.67
CA CYS A 24 10.19 -28.10 12.13
C CYS A 24 10.44 -28.99 10.92
N PHE A 25 11.57 -28.83 10.23
CA PHE A 25 12.32 -29.89 9.54
C PHE A 25 13.59 -29.27 8.92
N ASN A 26 14.73 -29.63 9.52
CA ASN A 26 16.10 -29.72 9.00
C ASN A 26 16.88 -28.45 8.56
N ASN A 27 18.17 -28.54 8.89
CA ASN A 27 19.24 -27.55 8.78
C ASN A 27 19.50 -27.12 7.32
N GLN A 28 19.89 -25.84 7.16
CA GLN A 28 20.34 -25.14 5.93
C GLN A 28 19.30 -24.55 4.96
N GLU A 29 18.03 -24.32 5.35
CA GLU A 29 17.15 -23.46 4.53
C GLU A 29 17.46 -21.98 4.75
N LYS A 30 17.86 -21.25 3.69
CA LYS A 30 17.70 -19.78 3.66
C LYS A 30 16.29 -19.47 4.16
N LYS A 31 16.15 -18.79 5.32
CA LYS A 31 14.83 -18.42 5.88
C LYS A 31 13.96 -17.86 4.76
N LYS A 32 12.97 -18.63 4.31
CA LYS A 32 12.10 -18.23 3.19
C LYS A 32 11.36 -16.97 3.66
N LYS A 33 11.54 -15.86 2.95
CA LYS A 33 10.83 -14.61 3.23
C LYS A 33 9.33 -14.86 3.17
N LEU A 34 8.60 -14.21 4.07
CA LEU A 34 7.14 -14.13 3.99
C LEU A 34 6.74 -13.19 2.85
N TYR A 35 5.45 -13.14 2.53
CA TYR A 35 4.93 -12.30 1.45
C TYR A 35 4.05 -11.22 2.04
N LEU A 36 4.25 -9.99 1.58
CA LEU A 36 3.48 -8.83 2.03
C LEU A 36 2.78 -8.20 0.84
N VAL A 37 1.46 -8.17 0.88
CA VAL A 37 0.61 -7.53 -0.12
C VAL A 37 0.15 -6.20 0.43
N LEU A 38 0.48 -5.13 -0.27
CA LEU A 38 0.16 -3.76 0.12
C LEU A 38 -0.86 -3.18 -0.85
N ASP A 39 -1.97 -2.67 -0.30
CA ASP A 39 -2.83 -1.74 -1.03
C ASP A 39 -2.19 -0.34 -1.14
N LEU A 40 -2.70 0.52 -2.03
CA LEU A 40 -2.20 1.89 -2.20
C LEU A 40 -3.11 2.92 -1.53
N ASP A 41 -4.32 3.09 -2.03
CA ASP A 41 -5.24 4.17 -1.70
C ASP A 41 -5.78 4.04 -0.28
N HIS A 42 -5.69 5.10 0.53
CA HIS A 42 -5.99 5.08 1.96
C HIS A 42 -5.14 4.08 2.79
N THR A 43 -4.18 3.40 2.17
CA THR A 43 -3.26 2.47 2.84
C THR A 43 -1.85 3.06 2.93
N LEU A 44 -1.16 3.25 1.80
CA LEU A 44 0.18 3.86 1.72
C LEU A 44 0.13 5.32 1.27
N VAL A 45 -0.89 5.71 0.52
CA VAL A 45 -1.07 7.06 -0.01
C VAL A 45 -2.52 7.52 0.14
N HIS A 46 -2.73 8.82 0.09
CA HIS A 46 -4.05 9.41 -0.08
C HIS A 46 -4.07 10.20 -1.38
N TYR A 47 -5.09 9.99 -2.20
CA TYR A 47 -5.25 10.58 -3.53
C TYR A 47 -6.50 11.46 -3.58
N ILE A 48 -6.42 12.62 -4.21
CA ILE A 48 -7.58 13.49 -4.46
C ILE A 48 -7.47 14.19 -5.82
N PRO A 49 -8.57 14.27 -6.61
CA PRO A 49 -8.65 15.22 -7.72
C PRO A 49 -8.58 16.65 -7.20
N VAL A 50 -7.79 17.50 -7.83
CA VAL A 50 -7.68 18.93 -7.47
C VAL A 50 -9.06 19.61 -7.51
N SER A 51 -9.93 19.20 -8.43
CA SER A 51 -11.32 19.68 -8.52
C SER A 51 -12.21 19.33 -7.32
N LYS A 52 -11.77 18.44 -6.44
CA LYS A 52 -12.48 18.05 -5.21
C LYS A 52 -11.76 18.52 -3.94
N LEU A 53 -10.62 19.18 -4.09
CA LEU A 53 -9.83 19.70 -2.98
C LEU A 53 -10.55 20.91 -2.40
N SER A 54 -10.72 20.95 -1.07
CA SER A 54 -11.35 22.09 -0.42
C SER A 54 -10.59 23.39 -0.69
N ASP A 55 -11.30 24.53 -0.75
CA ASP A 55 -10.68 25.85 -0.95
C ASP A 55 -9.55 26.14 0.06
N LYS A 56 -9.75 25.70 1.31
CA LYS A 56 -8.77 25.86 2.40
C LYS A 56 -7.47 25.07 2.18
N GLU A 57 -7.46 24.13 1.25
CA GLU A 57 -6.33 23.24 0.97
C GLU A 57 -5.71 23.49 -0.41
N LYS A 58 -6.23 24.43 -1.21
CA LYS A 58 -5.67 24.75 -2.54
C LYS A 58 -4.19 25.16 -2.51
N TYR A 59 -3.70 25.70 -1.38
CA TYR A 59 -2.29 26.00 -1.18
C TYR A 59 -1.36 24.78 -1.37
N LEU A 60 -1.86 23.56 -1.15
CA LEU A 60 -1.12 22.31 -1.34
C LEU A 60 -0.72 22.06 -2.80
N ILE A 61 -1.44 22.64 -3.76
CA ILE A 61 -1.13 22.52 -5.20
C ILE A 61 0.22 23.18 -5.50
N GLU A 62 0.45 24.36 -4.91
CA GLU A 62 1.70 25.10 -5.04
C GLU A 62 2.84 24.45 -4.24
N GLU A 63 2.54 23.90 -3.07
CA GLU A 63 3.55 23.24 -2.24
C GLU A 63 4.07 21.91 -2.80
N ALA A 64 3.30 21.22 -3.65
CA ALA A 64 3.62 19.87 -4.09
C ALA A 64 4.98 19.77 -4.81
N ASP A 65 5.48 20.83 -5.44
CA ASP A 65 6.79 20.81 -6.08
C ASP A 65 7.96 20.97 -5.08
N SER A 66 7.67 21.44 -3.87
CA SER A 66 8.66 21.67 -2.80
C SER A 66 8.72 20.56 -1.75
N ARG A 67 7.72 19.65 -1.76
CA ARG A 67 7.54 18.64 -0.71
C ARG A 67 7.90 17.25 -1.21
N VAL A 68 8.65 16.53 -0.40
CA VAL A 68 9.06 15.15 -0.70
C VAL A 68 7.91 14.14 -0.62
N ASP A 69 6.81 14.50 0.05
CA ASP A 69 5.73 13.59 0.42
C ASP A 69 4.36 13.99 -0.17
N LEU A 70 4.33 14.92 -1.11
CA LEU A 70 3.13 15.44 -1.78
C LEU A 70 3.44 15.67 -3.26
N TRP A 71 2.67 15.09 -4.18
CA TRP A 71 2.97 15.12 -5.62
C TRP A 71 1.75 15.39 -6.51
N LYS A 72 2.00 15.95 -7.70
CA LYS A 72 1.00 16.27 -8.74
C LYS A 72 0.94 15.22 -9.85
N PHE A 73 -0.16 14.47 -9.93
CA PHE A 73 -0.44 13.49 -10.99
C PHE A 73 -1.36 14.04 -12.08
N GLY A 74 -1.01 13.78 -13.34
CA GLY A 74 -1.79 14.19 -14.50
C GLY A 74 -1.40 15.58 -14.98
N LYS A 75 -0.52 15.66 -15.99
CA LYS A 75 -0.09 16.92 -16.63
C LYS A 75 -1.22 17.62 -17.42
N ARG A 76 -2.39 17.00 -17.51
CA ARG A 76 -3.59 17.51 -18.19
C ARG A 76 -4.79 17.27 -17.28
N ASN A 77 -5.73 18.22 -17.30
CA ASN A 77 -6.93 18.20 -16.49
C ASN A 77 -7.67 16.84 -16.62
N PRO A 78 -8.09 16.19 -15.51
CA PRO A 78 -7.95 16.66 -14.13
C PRO A 78 -6.55 16.41 -13.54
N GLU A 79 -6.00 17.43 -12.90
CA GLU A 79 -4.82 17.30 -12.03
C GLU A 79 -5.23 16.65 -10.70
N HIS A 80 -4.34 15.87 -10.11
CA HIS A 80 -4.56 15.19 -8.84
C HIS A 80 -3.39 15.40 -7.90
N LEU A 81 -3.67 15.41 -6.59
CA LEU A 81 -2.65 15.39 -5.56
C LEU A 81 -2.57 14.01 -4.92
N ILE A 82 -1.35 13.57 -4.66
CA ILE A 82 -1.04 12.34 -3.93
C ILE A 82 -0.20 12.70 -2.72
N LYS A 83 -0.67 12.29 -1.55
CA LYS A 83 0.03 12.43 -0.28
C LYS A 83 0.55 11.07 0.18
N LEU A 84 1.83 10.97 0.51
CA LEU A 84 2.37 9.78 1.17
C LEU A 84 1.91 9.67 2.62
N ARG A 85 1.68 8.44 3.07
CA ARG A 85 1.55 8.15 4.50
C ARG A 85 2.90 8.39 5.19
N PRO A 86 2.93 9.06 6.35
CA PRO A 86 4.18 9.30 7.07
C PRO A 86 4.98 8.01 7.29
N PHE A 87 6.30 8.10 7.12
CA PHE A 87 7.26 6.99 7.28
C PHE A 87 7.17 5.86 6.25
N LEU A 88 6.54 6.10 5.10
CA LEU A 88 6.38 5.07 4.07
C LEU A 88 7.71 4.49 3.60
N HIS A 89 8.72 5.32 3.32
CA HIS A 89 9.99 4.85 2.79
C HIS A 89 10.76 3.99 3.82
N GLU A 90 10.76 4.37 5.09
CA GLU A 90 11.33 3.59 6.18
C GLU A 90 10.59 2.27 6.36
N PHE A 91 9.25 2.29 6.28
CA PHE A 91 8.44 1.08 6.32
C PHE A 91 8.83 0.10 5.19
N LEU A 92 8.90 0.57 3.93
CA LEU A 92 9.28 -0.26 2.80
C LEU A 92 10.69 -0.83 2.96
N LYS A 93 11.64 -0.01 3.43
CA LYS A 93 13.02 -0.43 3.69
C LYS A 93 13.10 -1.54 4.73
N GLU A 94 12.39 -1.41 5.86
CA GLU A 94 12.40 -2.42 6.92
C GLU A 94 11.61 -3.68 6.53
N ALA A 95 10.45 -3.51 5.89
CA ALA A 95 9.65 -4.63 5.41
C ALA A 95 10.40 -5.48 4.37
N ASN A 96 11.18 -4.86 3.47
CA ASN A 96 11.97 -5.57 2.47
C ASN A 96 13.02 -6.53 3.06
N LYS A 97 13.46 -6.33 4.31
CA LYS A 97 14.37 -7.27 4.98
C LYS A 97 13.69 -8.61 5.27
N LEU A 98 12.38 -8.59 5.50
CA LEU A 98 11.59 -9.73 5.99
C LEU A 98 10.66 -10.32 4.92
N PHE A 99 10.22 -9.50 3.97
CA PHE A 99 9.16 -9.83 3.03
C PHE A 99 9.60 -9.72 1.57
N THR A 100 9.02 -10.58 0.74
CA THR A 100 8.86 -10.33 -0.70
C THR A 100 7.55 -9.57 -0.88
N MET A 101 7.62 -8.34 -1.39
CA MET A 101 6.47 -7.44 -1.39
C MET A 101 5.74 -7.36 -2.74
N TYR A 102 4.42 -7.24 -2.69
CA TYR A 102 3.50 -7.03 -3.81
C TYR A 102 2.73 -5.73 -3.58
N VAL A 103 2.45 -5.00 -4.65
CA VAL A 103 1.35 -4.03 -4.67
C VAL A 103 0.10 -4.70 -5.23
N TYR A 104 -1.03 -4.54 -4.55
CA TYR A 104 -2.34 -4.93 -5.06
C TYR A 104 -3.34 -3.80 -4.82
N THR A 105 -3.65 -3.03 -5.86
CA THR A 105 -4.61 -1.91 -5.83
C THR A 105 -5.84 -2.16 -6.73
N MET A 106 -6.97 -1.53 -6.39
CA MET A 106 -8.14 -1.37 -7.27
C MET A 106 -8.05 -0.12 -8.19
N GLY A 107 -6.91 0.57 -8.17
CA GLY A 107 -6.54 1.59 -9.15
C GLY A 107 -6.15 1.00 -10.50
N SER A 108 -6.05 1.86 -11.51
CA SER A 108 -5.60 1.47 -12.85
C SER A 108 -4.11 1.20 -12.89
N TYR A 109 -3.65 0.50 -13.94
CA TYR A 109 -2.23 0.26 -14.16
C TYR A 109 -1.42 1.57 -14.26
N GLY A 110 -1.90 2.55 -15.03
CA GLY A 110 -1.22 3.84 -15.18
C GLY A 110 -1.08 4.59 -13.86
N TYR A 111 -2.13 4.57 -13.02
CA TYR A 111 -2.10 5.15 -11.69
C TYR A 111 -1.07 4.45 -10.78
N ALA A 112 -1.10 3.12 -10.72
CA ALA A 112 -0.19 2.35 -9.89
C ALA A 112 1.28 2.57 -10.29
N GLN A 113 1.58 2.57 -11.60
CA GLN A 113 2.93 2.87 -12.09
C GLN A 113 3.37 4.28 -11.71
N TYR A 114 2.47 5.26 -11.76
CA TYR A 114 2.79 6.61 -11.36
C TYR A 114 3.13 6.68 -9.86
N VAL A 115 2.30 6.14 -8.96
CA VAL A 115 2.61 6.09 -7.52
C VAL A 115 3.96 5.39 -7.27
N LEU A 116 4.19 4.26 -7.95
CA LEU A 116 5.43 3.50 -7.83
C LEU A 116 6.67 4.25 -8.31
N SER A 117 6.55 5.15 -9.28
CA SER A 117 7.69 5.97 -9.74
C SER A 117 8.24 6.88 -8.65
N PHE A 118 7.47 7.16 -7.59
CA PHE A 118 7.96 7.94 -6.44
C PHE A 118 8.37 7.07 -5.27
N ILE A 119 7.64 5.98 -4.99
CA ILE A 119 7.89 5.16 -3.79
C ILE A 119 8.90 4.02 -4.01
N ASP A 120 9.09 3.59 -5.26
CA ASP A 120 10.03 2.54 -5.66
C ASP A 120 10.63 2.81 -7.07
N PRO A 121 11.29 3.97 -7.30
CA PRO A 121 11.81 4.35 -8.62
C PRO A 121 12.79 3.32 -9.19
N ASP A 122 13.63 2.73 -8.35
CA ASP A 122 14.63 1.72 -8.72
C ASP A 122 14.06 0.30 -8.80
N LYS A 123 12.74 0.12 -8.59
CA LYS A 123 12.05 -1.17 -8.56
C LYS A 123 12.65 -2.18 -7.57
N ARG A 124 13.23 -1.67 -6.48
CA ARG A 124 13.91 -2.43 -5.43
C ARG A 124 12.94 -3.26 -4.61
N TYR A 125 11.73 -2.76 -4.40
CA TYR A 125 10.75 -3.34 -3.48
C TYR A 125 9.78 -4.27 -4.19
N PHE A 126 9.18 -3.82 -5.30
CA PHE A 126 8.07 -4.51 -5.95
C PHE A 126 8.47 -5.17 -7.26
N GLY A 127 9.41 -4.59 -8.02
CA GLY A 127 9.76 -5.13 -9.34
C GLY A 127 8.51 -5.24 -10.23
N HIS A 128 8.24 -6.45 -10.75
CA HIS A 128 7.04 -6.75 -11.55
C HIS A 128 5.82 -7.18 -10.72
N ARG A 129 5.91 -7.20 -9.39
CA ARG A 129 4.87 -7.71 -8.47
C ARG A 129 3.80 -6.65 -8.19
N VAL A 130 3.12 -6.24 -9.25
CA VAL A 130 2.08 -5.20 -9.22
C VAL A 130 0.81 -5.74 -9.85
N ILE A 131 -0.25 -5.81 -9.05
CA ILE A 131 -1.58 -6.25 -9.45
C ILE A 131 -2.52 -5.06 -9.37
N THR A 132 -3.21 -4.78 -10.46
CA THR A 132 -4.10 -3.62 -10.61
C THR A 132 -5.52 -4.10 -10.91
N ARG A 133 -6.47 -3.16 -10.96
CA ARG A 133 -7.88 -3.46 -11.21
C ARG A 133 -8.12 -4.30 -12.45
N GLU A 134 -7.36 -4.05 -13.52
CA GLU A 134 -7.53 -4.71 -14.82
C GLU A 134 -7.27 -6.22 -14.77
N LYS A 135 -6.47 -6.69 -13.81
CA LYS A 135 -6.19 -8.13 -13.61
C LYS A 135 -7.06 -8.77 -12.54
N SER A 136 -7.88 -7.98 -11.86
CA SER A 136 -8.60 -8.41 -10.67
C SER A 136 -10.04 -8.77 -10.97
N PRO A 137 -10.65 -9.67 -10.18
CA PRO A 137 -12.09 -9.85 -10.20
C PRO A 137 -12.82 -8.51 -9.94
N PRO A 138 -14.03 -8.31 -10.50
CA PRO A 138 -14.79 -7.09 -10.29
C PRO A 138 -14.95 -6.75 -8.80
N HIS A 139 -14.45 -5.56 -8.42
CA HIS A 139 -14.52 -4.98 -7.07
C HIS A 139 -13.92 -5.86 -5.94
N LYS A 140 -13.10 -6.87 -6.27
CA LYS A 140 -12.57 -7.82 -5.28
C LYS A 140 -11.10 -8.16 -5.57
N LYS A 141 -10.37 -8.46 -4.51
CA LYS A 141 -8.98 -8.93 -4.53
C LYS A 141 -8.92 -10.40 -4.12
N THR A 142 -7.96 -11.14 -4.69
CA THR A 142 -7.72 -12.55 -4.34
C THR A 142 -6.23 -12.86 -4.26
N LEU A 143 -5.85 -13.82 -3.41
CA LEU A 143 -4.47 -14.31 -3.34
C LEU A 143 -4.09 -15.23 -4.51
N ASP A 144 -5.04 -15.64 -5.35
CA ASP A 144 -4.78 -16.55 -6.48
C ASP A 144 -3.87 -15.93 -7.57
N LEU A 145 -3.78 -14.60 -7.61
CA LEU A 145 -2.91 -13.85 -8.51
C LEU A 145 -1.48 -13.68 -7.97
N ILE A 146 -1.21 -14.18 -6.77
CA ILE A 146 0.08 -14.07 -6.11
C ILE A 146 0.79 -15.43 -6.17
N SER A 147 1.96 -15.45 -6.79
CA SER A 147 2.81 -16.64 -6.91
C SER A 147 3.51 -16.98 -5.59
N ALA A 148 2.73 -17.32 -4.56
CA ALA A 148 3.20 -17.69 -3.24
C ALA A 148 2.21 -18.62 -2.53
N ASP A 149 2.71 -19.45 -1.61
CA ASP A 149 1.85 -20.13 -0.63
C ASP A 149 1.09 -19.08 0.21
N GLN A 150 -0.24 -19.09 0.10
CA GLN A 150 -1.15 -18.16 0.78
C GLN A 150 -0.97 -18.16 2.31
N ARG A 151 -0.53 -19.27 2.90
CA ARG A 151 -0.23 -19.38 4.35
C ARG A 151 0.89 -18.43 4.79
N ARG A 152 1.75 -18.03 3.85
CA ARG A 152 2.88 -17.11 4.07
C ARG A 152 2.58 -15.67 3.68
N VAL A 153 1.35 -15.38 3.24
CA VAL A 153 0.96 -14.04 2.79
C VAL A 153 0.30 -13.25 3.91
N VAL A 154 0.78 -12.04 4.15
CA VAL A 154 0.10 -11.03 4.96
C VAL A 154 -0.40 -9.94 4.02
N ILE A 155 -1.65 -9.52 4.18
CA ILE A 155 -2.27 -8.43 3.43
C ILE A 155 -2.37 -7.22 4.35
N VAL A 156 -2.01 -6.04 3.87
CA VAL A 156 -2.23 -4.76 4.54
C VAL A 156 -3.09 -3.90 3.62
N ASP A 157 -4.30 -3.61 4.07
CA ASP A 157 -5.35 -2.95 3.29
C ASP A 157 -6.32 -2.30 4.29
N ASP A 158 -6.83 -1.11 3.98
CA ASP A 158 -7.81 -0.42 4.84
C ASP A 158 -9.24 -1.00 4.67
N HIS A 159 -9.52 -1.65 3.54
CA HIS A 159 -10.88 -2.01 3.15
C HIS A 159 -11.12 -3.52 3.15
N SER A 160 -11.61 -4.07 4.26
CA SER A 160 -11.81 -5.54 4.39
C SER A 160 -12.79 -6.18 3.41
N SER A 161 -13.76 -5.43 2.88
CA SER A 161 -14.79 -5.99 1.99
C SER A 161 -14.22 -6.46 0.64
N VAL A 162 -13.09 -5.91 0.19
CA VAL A 162 -12.44 -6.30 -1.07
C VAL A 162 -11.71 -7.65 -0.95
N TRP A 163 -11.56 -8.21 0.26
CA TRP A 163 -10.91 -9.51 0.52
C TRP A 163 -11.89 -10.55 1.12
N PRO A 164 -12.98 -10.93 0.44
CA PRO A 164 -14.03 -11.75 1.05
C PRO A 164 -13.56 -13.14 1.50
N GLN A 165 -12.65 -13.77 0.74
CA GLN A 165 -12.13 -15.12 1.04
C GLN A 165 -10.84 -15.13 1.86
N HIS A 166 -10.17 -13.98 2.02
CA HIS A 166 -8.80 -13.90 2.56
C HIS A 166 -8.70 -13.07 3.85
N LYS A 167 -9.81 -12.91 4.58
CA LYS A 167 -9.85 -12.20 5.87
C LYS A 167 -8.81 -12.67 6.90
N PRO A 168 -8.51 -13.99 7.04
CA PRO A 168 -7.46 -14.44 7.97
C PRO A 168 -6.05 -13.93 7.64
N ASN A 169 -5.79 -13.57 6.39
CA ASN A 169 -4.52 -13.00 5.94
C ASN A 169 -4.47 -11.47 6.11
N LEU A 170 -5.62 -10.82 6.26
CA LEU A 170 -5.77 -9.38 6.31
C LEU A 170 -5.39 -8.80 7.66
N LEU A 171 -4.39 -7.93 7.67
CA LEU A 171 -4.16 -6.91 8.67
C LEU A 171 -4.87 -5.64 8.22
N LYS A 172 -6.13 -5.49 8.64
CA LYS A 172 -6.89 -4.27 8.38
C LYS A 172 -6.25 -3.12 9.16
N ILE A 173 -5.94 -2.02 8.48
CA ILE A 173 -5.42 -0.81 9.11
C ILE A 173 -6.42 0.33 9.02
N ALA A 174 -6.21 1.38 9.80
CA ALA A 174 -6.99 2.61 9.68
C ALA A 174 -6.71 3.29 8.34
N ASN A 175 -7.78 3.75 7.71
CA ASN A 175 -7.77 4.58 6.50
C ASN A 175 -6.85 5.78 6.71
N TYR A 176 -6.00 6.02 5.73
CA TYR A 176 -5.18 7.22 5.66
C TYR A 176 -5.92 8.29 4.86
N THR A 177 -6.38 9.31 5.56
CA THR A 177 -7.08 10.46 4.98
C THR A 177 -6.32 11.72 5.39
N TYR A 178 -5.71 12.37 4.41
CA TYR A 178 -4.94 13.61 4.59
C TYR A 178 -5.71 14.85 4.10
N PHE A 179 -6.17 14.79 2.85
CA PHE A 179 -6.92 15.86 2.20
C PHE A 179 -8.36 15.89 2.71
N ARG A 180 -8.90 17.09 2.81
CA ARG A 180 -10.30 17.39 3.06
C ARG A 180 -10.99 17.61 1.72
N TYR A 181 -12.03 16.82 1.49
CA TYR A 181 -12.91 17.03 0.36
C TYR A 181 -13.68 18.33 0.56
N GLU A 182 -13.87 19.06 -0.54
CA GLU A 182 -14.91 20.08 -0.59
C GLU A 182 -16.25 19.38 -0.34
N MET A 183 -16.88 19.68 0.81
CA MET A 183 -18.21 19.16 1.07
C MET A 183 -19.14 19.85 0.07
N MET A 184 -19.65 19.09 -0.90
CA MET A 184 -20.81 19.55 -1.65
C MET A 184 -21.96 19.58 -0.65
N ASN A 185 -22.35 20.79 -0.25
CA ASN A 185 -23.59 21.02 0.48
C ASN A 185 -24.73 20.54 -0.44
N TYR A 186 -25.17 19.30 -0.24
CA TYR A 186 -26.43 18.78 -0.79
C TYR A 186 -27.56 19.08 0.19
#